data_AF-A0A969KJ25-F1
#
_entry.id   AF-A0A969KJ25-F1
#
_cell.length_a   1.000
_cell.length_b   1.000
_cell.length_c   1.000
_cell.angle_alpha   90.00
_cell.angle_beta   90.00
_cell.angle_gamma   90.00
#
_symmetry.space_group_name_H-M   'P 1'
#
loop_
_entity.id
_entity.type
_entity.pdbx_description
1 polymer ?
#
loop_
_entity_poly.entity_id
_entity_poly.type
_entity_poly.pdbx_seq_one_letter_code
_entity_poly.pdbx_strand_id
1 'polypeptide(L)'
;MKIREDFLHYLWRMKLFILEDLKTVEDIPIEIIEFGEQNTNAGPDFLNAKIKIGDTVWAGNVEMHVKSSEWLKHKHQDDTAYDNVILHVVYKNDEDIQRRSGGNIDALELRKHIPPNLTSQYFTADSK
;
A
#
# COMPACT_ATOMS: atom_id res chain seq x y z
N MET A 1 5.98 -15.14 -13.41
CA MET A 1 4.93 -14.10 -13.30
C MET A 1 5.51 -12.94 -12.52
N LYS A 2 5.47 -11.72 -13.06
CA LYS A 2 6.10 -10.54 -12.46
C LYS A 2 5.01 -9.62 -11.93
N ILE A 3 4.91 -9.48 -10.61
CA ILE A 3 4.04 -8.49 -9.97
C ILE A 3 4.57 -7.08 -10.29
N ARG A 4 3.66 -6.14 -10.48
CA ARG A 4 3.91 -4.73 -10.79
C ARG A 4 3.00 -3.86 -9.90
N GLU A 5 3.37 -2.60 -9.70
CA GLU A 5 2.60 -1.63 -8.90
C GLU A 5 1.20 -1.36 -9.47
N ASP A 6 1.04 -1.31 -10.79
CA ASP A 6 -0.26 -1.12 -11.44
C ASP A 6 -1.30 -2.19 -11.08
N PHE A 7 -0.85 -3.42 -10.84
CA PHE A 7 -1.70 -4.48 -10.31
C PHE A 7 -2.15 -4.19 -8.87
N LEU A 8 -1.26 -3.68 -8.00
CA LEU A 8 -1.62 -3.28 -6.64
C LEU A 8 -2.61 -2.11 -6.66
N HIS A 9 -2.40 -1.13 -7.54
CA HIS A 9 -3.30 0.00 -7.73
C HIS A 9 -4.68 -0.47 -8.17
N TYR A 10 -4.73 -1.44 -9.10
CA TYR A 10 -5.97 -2.07 -9.54
C TYR A 10 -6.69 -2.77 -8.39
N LEU A 11 -5.98 -3.61 -7.61
CA LEU A 11 -6.55 -4.31 -6.46
C LEU A 11 -7.11 -3.35 -5.43
N TRP A 12 -6.37 -2.27 -5.11
CA TRP A 12 -6.78 -1.27 -4.14
C TRP A 12 -8.01 -0.49 -4.60
N ARG A 13 -7.95 0.09 -5.81
CA ARG A 13 -9.04 0.90 -6.38
C ARG A 13 -10.33 0.10 -6.54
N MET A 14 -10.20 -1.16 -6.97
CA MET A 14 -11.35 -2.05 -7.17
C MET A 14 -11.76 -2.79 -5.90
N LYS A 15 -11.00 -2.65 -4.80
CA LYS A 15 -11.21 -3.36 -3.53
C LYS A 15 -11.24 -4.88 -3.70
N LEU A 16 -10.34 -5.40 -4.54
CA LEU A 16 -10.27 -6.80 -4.96
C LEU A 16 -9.24 -7.61 -4.15
N PHE A 17 -9.33 -7.54 -2.83
CA PHE A 17 -8.55 -8.36 -1.91
C PHE A 17 -9.36 -8.63 -0.65
N ILE A 18 -8.93 -9.60 0.16
CA ILE A 18 -9.59 -9.99 1.41
C ILE A 18 -9.44 -8.83 2.40
N LEU A 19 -10.57 -8.22 2.80
CA LEU A 19 -10.61 -7.05 3.70
C LEU A 19 -10.77 -7.44 5.17
N GLU A 20 -11.04 -8.71 5.43
CA GLU A 20 -11.15 -9.27 6.77
C GLU A 20 -9.76 -9.48 7.40
N ASP A 21 -9.66 -9.17 8.70
CA ASP A 21 -8.45 -9.35 9.51
C ASP A 21 -7.18 -8.73 8.90
N LEU A 22 -7.32 -7.55 8.26
CA LEU A 22 -6.17 -6.77 7.82
C LEU A 22 -5.35 -6.34 9.04
N LYS A 23 -4.03 -6.50 8.94
CA LYS A 23 -3.08 -6.10 9.97
C LYS A 23 -1.85 -5.49 9.31
N THR A 24 -1.16 -4.62 10.05
CA THR A 24 0.18 -4.19 9.68
C THR A 24 1.14 -5.37 9.76
N VAL A 25 2.34 -5.20 9.20
CA VAL A 25 3.44 -6.18 9.35
C VAL A 25 3.88 -6.38 10.81
N GLU A 26 3.48 -5.48 11.71
CA GLU A 26 3.68 -5.56 13.17
C GLU A 26 2.43 -6.10 13.91
N ASP A 27 1.51 -6.77 13.20
CA ASP A 27 0.28 -7.37 13.73
C ASP A 27 -0.75 -6.37 14.33
N ILE A 28 -0.65 -5.08 13.98
CA ILE A 28 -1.61 -4.06 14.42
C ILE A 28 -2.85 -4.08 13.53
N PRO A 29 -4.08 -4.17 14.06
CA PRO A 29 -5.30 -4.20 13.25
C PRO A 29 -5.45 -2.98 12.33
N ILE A 30 -5.89 -3.22 11.09
CA ILE A 30 -6.19 -2.19 10.08
C ILE A 30 -7.68 -2.28 9.70
N GLU A 31 -8.35 -1.14 9.67
CA GLU A 31 -9.67 -0.98 9.06
C GLU A 31 -9.63 0.19 8.06
N ILE A 32 -9.87 -0.10 6.79
CA ILE A 32 -9.88 0.91 5.73
C ILE A 32 -11.27 1.54 5.67
N ILE A 33 -11.39 2.79 6.13
CA ILE A 33 -12.65 3.54 6.14
C ILE A 33 -12.87 4.18 4.76
N GLU A 34 -11.83 4.84 4.23
CA GLU A 34 -11.80 5.43 2.88
C GLU A 34 -10.47 5.06 2.20
N PHE A 35 -10.56 4.47 1.00
CA PHE A 35 -9.39 4.02 0.23
C PHE A 35 -8.57 5.17 -0.38
N GLY A 36 -9.11 6.39 -0.35
CA GLY A 36 -8.54 7.53 -1.04
C GLY A 36 -8.81 7.52 -2.55
N GLU A 37 -8.28 8.53 -3.23
CA GLU A 37 -8.40 8.74 -4.67
C GLU A 37 -7.06 8.51 -5.34
N GLN A 38 -7.05 7.80 -6.47
CA GLN A 38 -5.81 7.54 -7.20
C GLN A 38 -5.20 8.86 -7.70
N ASN A 39 -3.94 9.11 -7.35
CA ASN A 39 -3.16 10.23 -7.85
C ASN A 39 -2.60 9.88 -9.23
N THR A 40 -2.77 10.77 -10.20
CA THR A 40 -2.15 10.65 -11.54
C THR A 40 -1.02 11.64 -11.74
N ASN A 41 -0.66 12.39 -10.70
CA ASN A 41 0.43 13.37 -10.71
C ASN A 41 1.60 12.84 -9.86
N ALA A 42 2.63 13.68 -9.69
CA ALA A 42 3.72 13.37 -8.76
C ALA A 42 3.22 13.27 -7.30
N GLY A 43 3.98 12.55 -6.47
CA GLY A 43 3.67 12.30 -5.07
C GLY A 43 3.02 10.92 -4.86
N PRO A 44 2.36 10.71 -3.71
CA PRO A 44 1.86 9.39 -3.33
C PRO A 44 0.81 8.83 -4.28
N ASP A 45 0.72 7.50 -4.37
CA ASP A 45 -0.19 6.80 -5.31
C ASP A 45 -1.68 7.07 -5.06
N PHE A 46 -2.10 7.20 -3.81
CA PHE A 46 -3.48 7.52 -3.43
C PHE A 46 -3.53 8.64 -2.39
N LEU A 47 -4.42 9.61 -2.61
CA LEU A 47 -4.60 10.78 -1.76
C LEU A 47 -5.85 10.66 -0.88
N ASN A 48 -5.82 11.32 0.27
CA ASN A 48 -7.00 11.51 1.13
C ASN A 48 -7.68 10.22 1.59
N ALA A 49 -6.90 9.17 1.85
CA ALA A 49 -7.38 7.97 2.52
C ALA A 49 -7.69 8.23 4.01
N LYS A 50 -8.60 7.44 4.57
CA LYS A 50 -8.91 7.39 5.99
C LYS A 50 -8.83 5.96 6.48
N ILE A 51 -7.90 5.68 7.38
CA ILE A 51 -7.57 4.31 7.79
C ILE A 51 -7.43 4.30 9.31
N LYS A 52 -8.11 3.36 9.96
CA LYS A 52 -7.91 3.08 11.37
C LYS A 52 -6.79 2.04 11.50
N ILE A 53 -5.76 2.38 12.28
CA ILE A 53 -4.63 1.50 12.60
C ILE A 53 -4.57 1.41 14.13
N GLY A 54 -4.79 0.21 14.67
CA GLY A 54 -5.04 0.01 16.09
C GLY A 54 -6.27 0.80 16.55
N ASP A 55 -6.10 1.68 17.54
CA ASP A 55 -7.17 2.54 18.06
C ASP A 55 -7.21 3.94 17.42
N THR A 56 -6.27 4.26 16.52
CA THR A 56 -6.14 5.61 15.94
C THR A 56 -6.69 5.65 14.53
N VAL A 57 -7.53 6.65 14.24
CA VAL A 57 -7.99 6.95 12.87
C VAL A 57 -7.06 8.00 12.26
N TRP A 58 -6.40 7.61 11.18
CA TRP A 58 -5.50 8.45 10.40
C TRP A 58 -6.19 8.96 9.13
N ALA A 59 -5.87 10.19 8.74
CA ALA A 59 -6.22 10.77 7.45
C ALA A 59 -4.93 11.19 6.75
N GLY A 60 -4.75 10.77 5.50
CA GLY A 60 -3.52 11.03 4.76
C GLY A 60 -3.45 10.24 3.46
N ASN A 61 -2.25 9.91 3.02
CA ASN A 61 -2.01 9.30 1.71
C ASN A 61 -1.61 7.83 1.85
N VAL A 62 -1.73 7.07 0.77
CA VAL A 62 -1.24 5.70 0.68
C VAL A 62 -0.24 5.63 -0.45
N GLU A 63 0.88 4.98 -0.17
CA GLU A 63 1.94 4.72 -1.16
C GLU A 63 2.05 3.21 -1.39
N MET A 64 2.33 2.80 -2.63
CA MET A 64 2.36 1.40 -3.02
C MET A 64 3.65 1.00 -3.71
N HIS A 65 4.17 -0.17 -3.35
CA HIS A 65 5.35 -0.74 -3.99
C HIS A 65 5.27 -2.26 -4.08
N VAL A 66 6.04 -2.88 -4.99
CA VAL A 66 6.14 -4.35 -4.97
C VAL A 66 6.91 -4.81 -3.73
N LYS A 67 7.94 -4.06 -3.34
CA LYS A 67 8.78 -4.32 -2.16
C LYS A 67 8.88 -3.08 -1.29
N SER A 68 8.85 -3.22 0.02
CA SER A 68 8.98 -2.04 0.91
C SER A 68 10.32 -1.31 0.72
N SER A 69 11.41 -2.02 0.44
CA SER A 69 12.72 -1.43 0.10
C SER A 69 12.72 -0.49 -1.13
N GLU A 70 11.69 -0.54 -1.99
CA GLU A 70 11.58 0.39 -3.12
C GLU A 70 11.32 1.83 -2.70
N TRP A 71 10.79 2.05 -1.49
CA TRP A 71 10.71 3.37 -0.86
C TRP A 71 12.08 4.07 -0.83
N LEU A 72 13.11 3.37 -0.35
CA LEU A 72 14.47 3.88 -0.24
C LEU A 72 15.12 4.06 -1.61
N LYS A 73 14.84 3.13 -2.52
CA LYS A 73 15.34 3.16 -3.90
C LYS A 73 14.80 4.37 -4.67
N HIS A 74 13.54 4.74 -4.45
CA HIS A 74 12.90 5.90 -5.05
C HIS A 74 13.22 7.21 -4.32
N LYS A 75 13.90 7.13 -3.16
CA LYS A 75 14.30 8.26 -2.32
C LYS A 75 13.14 9.02 -1.69
N HIS A 76 12.03 8.32 -1.44
CA HIS A 76 10.86 8.92 -0.81
C HIS A 76 11.13 9.41 0.60
N GLN A 77 12.11 8.83 1.31
CA GLN A 77 12.56 9.31 2.63
C GLN A 77 13.11 10.74 2.62
N ASP A 78 13.57 11.21 1.45
CA ASP A 78 14.17 12.53 1.25
C ASP A 78 13.15 13.55 0.70
N ASP A 79 11.92 13.15 0.41
CA ASP A 79 10.90 13.98 -0.26
C ASP A 79 9.70 14.29 0.66
N THR A 80 9.46 15.58 0.90
CA THR A 80 8.33 16.10 1.70
C THR A 80 6.95 15.70 1.18
N ALA A 81 6.81 15.37 -0.11
CA ALA A 81 5.53 14.95 -0.68
C ALA A 81 4.98 13.67 -0.01
N TYR A 82 5.85 12.86 0.59
CA TYR A 82 5.51 11.57 1.19
C TYR A 82 5.37 11.62 2.72
N ASP A 83 5.56 12.78 3.36
CA ASP A 83 5.46 12.91 4.83
C ASP A 83 4.08 12.52 5.36
N ASN A 84 3.03 12.74 4.55
CA ASN A 84 1.64 12.45 4.89
C ASN A 84 1.19 11.03 4.48
N VAL A 85 2.09 10.14 4.08
CA VAL A 85 1.76 8.73 3.83
C VAL A 85 1.44 8.05 5.15
N ILE A 86 0.19 7.61 5.33
CA ILE A 86 -0.28 6.97 6.56
C ILE A 86 -0.18 5.45 6.51
N LEU A 87 -0.09 4.86 5.32
CA LEU A 87 0.05 3.43 5.12
C LEU A 87 0.91 3.15 3.88
N HIS A 88 1.89 2.27 4.00
CA HIS A 88 2.67 1.74 2.89
C HIS A 88 2.12 0.37 2.50
N VAL A 89 1.44 0.30 1.36
CA VAL A 89 0.85 -0.96 0.88
C VAL A 89 1.86 -1.65 -0.03
N VAL A 90 2.29 -2.85 0.34
CA VAL A 90 3.33 -3.58 -0.40
C VAL A 90 2.85 -4.95 -0.82
N TYR A 91 3.35 -5.45 -1.96
CA TYR A 91 3.16 -6.87 -2.25
C TYR A 91 3.96 -7.74 -1.26
N LYS A 92 5.21 -7.35 -0.98
CA LYS A 92 6.07 -8.03 0.00
C LYS A 92 6.79 -7.01 0.88
N ASN A 93 6.72 -7.17 2.20
CA ASN A 93 7.57 -6.42 3.12
C ASN A 93 8.97 -7.06 3.16
N ASP A 94 10.01 -6.29 2.85
CA ASP A 94 11.41 -6.76 2.86
C ASP A 94 12.41 -5.81 3.50
N GLU A 95 11.94 -4.68 4.02
CA GLU A 95 12.69 -3.65 4.74
C GLU A 95 11.72 -2.86 5.63
N ASP A 96 12.20 -2.41 6.80
CA ASP A 96 11.44 -1.53 7.68
C ASP A 96 11.66 -0.06 7.25
N ILE A 97 10.57 0.65 6.99
CA ILE A 97 10.64 2.01 6.44
C ILE A 97 10.39 3.04 7.53
N GLN A 98 11.36 3.93 7.70
CA GLN A 98 11.27 5.04 8.63
C GLN A 98 10.71 6.30 7.95
N ARG A 99 9.83 6.98 8.68
CA ARG A 99 9.37 8.33 8.33
C ARG A 99 10.53 9.30 8.49
N ARG A 100 10.53 10.37 7.70
CA ARG A 100 11.50 11.46 7.87
C ARG A 100 11.35 12.16 9.21
N SER A 101 10.12 12.26 9.74
CA SER A 101 9.83 12.80 11.08
C SER A 101 10.24 11.86 12.22
N GLY A 102 10.70 10.64 11.93
CA GLY A 102 10.99 9.60 12.90
C GLY A 102 9.81 8.63 13.08
N GLY A 103 10.12 7.44 13.61
CA GLY A 103 9.18 6.32 13.68
C GLY A 103 9.02 5.58 12.35
N ASN A 104 8.29 4.46 12.38
CA ASN A 104 8.05 3.63 11.19
C ASN A 104 6.80 4.10 10.44
N ILE A 105 6.77 3.85 9.13
CA ILE A 105 5.54 3.87 8.34
C ILE A 105 4.88 2.50 8.52
N ASP A 106 3.63 2.49 8.97
CA ASP A 106 2.84 1.26 9.02
C ASP A 106 2.72 0.67 7.62
N ALA A 107 3.00 -0.63 7.50
CA ALA A 107 2.96 -1.32 6.21
C ALA A 107 1.91 -2.44 6.20
N LEU A 108 1.17 -2.57 5.10
CA LEU A 108 0.26 -3.69 4.82
C LEU A 108 0.85 -4.57 3.71
N GLU A 109 1.08 -5.86 4.00
CA GLU A 109 1.54 -6.83 2.99
C GLU A 109 0.36 -7.53 2.29
N LEU A 110 0.07 -7.15 1.04
CA LEU A 110 -1.08 -7.68 0.29
C LEU A 110 -0.94 -9.13 -0.17
N ARG A 111 0.27 -9.69 -0.30
CA ARG A 111 0.47 -11.03 -0.89
C ARG A 111 -0.39 -12.13 -0.24
N LYS A 112 -0.70 -12.00 1.05
CA LYS A 112 -1.53 -12.97 1.79
C LYS A 112 -3.04 -12.72 1.65
N HIS A 113 -3.42 -11.54 1.18
CA HIS A 113 -4.81 -11.10 1.05
C HIS A 113 -5.34 -11.14 -0.38
N ILE A 114 -4.52 -11.52 -1.37
CA ILE A 114 -4.95 -11.63 -2.77
C ILE A 114 -5.55 -13.02 -3.02
N PRO A 115 -6.83 -13.12 -3.40
CA PRO A 115 -7.44 -14.37 -3.84
C PRO A 115 -6.62 -15.04 -4.97
N PRO A 116 -6.31 -16.36 -4.88
CA PRO A 116 -5.47 -17.03 -5.86
C PRO A 116 -5.96 -16.92 -7.31
N ASN A 117 -7.28 -16.85 -7.51
CA ASN A 117 -7.92 -16.75 -8.82
C ASN A 117 -7.70 -15.38 -9.50
N LEU A 118 -7.60 -14.29 -8.73
CA LEU A 118 -7.42 -12.94 -9.30
C LEU A 118 -6.05 -12.75 -9.92
N THR A 119 -5.04 -13.36 -9.29
CA THR A 119 -3.67 -13.34 -9.81
C THR A 119 -3.62 -13.97 -11.21
N SER A 120 -4.25 -15.15 -11.39
CA SER A 120 -4.31 -15.82 -12.69
C SER A 120 -5.12 -15.05 -13.74
N GLN A 121 -6.22 -14.39 -13.35
CA GLN A 121 -7.07 -13.64 -14.29
C GLN A 121 -6.42 -12.37 -14.83
N TYR A 122 -5.76 -11.58 -13.98
CA TYR A 122 -5.11 -10.34 -14.42
C TYR A 122 -3.93 -10.60 -15.36
N PHE A 123 -3.04 -11.54 -15.02
CA PHE A 123 -1.85 -11.82 -15.82
C PHE A 123 -2.12 -12.66 -17.09
N THR A 124 -3.31 -13.23 -17.26
CA THR A 124 -3.73 -13.84 -18.53
C THR A 124 -4.35 -12.83 -19.49
N ALA A 125 -5.00 -11.78 -18.97
CA ALA A 125 -5.55 -10.69 -19.78
C ALA A 125 -4.46 -9.79 -20.39
N ASP A 126 -3.38 -9.53 -19.65
CA ASP A 126 -2.22 -8.72 -20.08
C ASP A 126 -1.28 -9.44 -21.08
N SER A 127 -1.52 -10.73 -21.36
CA SER A 127 -0.75 -11.52 -22.32
C SER A 127 -1.38 -11.59 -23.72
N LYS A 128 -2.28 -10.66 -24.05
CA LYS A 128 -2.88 -10.49 -25.38
C LYS A 128 -2.55 -9.14 -25.98
#